data_AF-A0A955RRD2-F1
#
_entry.id   AF-A0A955RRD2-F1
#
_cell.length_a   1.000
_cell.length_b   1.000
_cell.length_c   1.000
_cell.angle_alpha   90.00
_cell.angle_beta   90.00
_cell.angle_gamma   90.00
#
_symmetry.space_group_name_H-M   'P 1'
#
loop_
_entity.id
_entity.type
_entity.pdbx_description
1 polymer ?
#
loop_
_entity_poly.entity_id
_entity_poly.type
_entity_poly.pdbx_seq_one_letter_code
_entity_poly.pdbx_strand_id
1 'polypeptide(L)'
;MSILTDLGYNPLLTRSILPQPVDFTLTSADVKNVLPSGSVDSARVGDYSRFTTDIVFSATDNDTAAWTTGTISFATGETTPTIAASNTGNITATTFVYYDGTQTGSLQTTTTASKAIGKQRTLIAIVEKVTDTSKLCKITPIFATGLVVSDLTADQISVNQLDAVATNTGTLAVDEYITVGGNNVKIDGANGRLTVNDGSNDRVYVGSI
;
A
#
# COMPACT_ATOMS: atom_id res chain seq x y z
N MET A 1 15.11 -36.67 -69.09
CA MET A 1 15.79 -36.55 -67.78
C MET A 1 14.69 -36.46 -66.74
N SER A 2 14.48 -37.52 -65.95
CA SER A 2 13.22 -37.77 -65.24
C SER A 2 13.16 -37.05 -63.90
N ILE A 3 12.14 -36.22 -63.71
CA ILE A 3 11.87 -35.34 -62.55
C ILE A 3 11.68 -36.11 -61.21
N LEU A 4 11.65 -37.44 -61.26
CA LEU A 4 11.38 -38.32 -60.12
C LEU A 4 12.63 -38.72 -59.31
N THR A 5 13.83 -38.43 -59.81
CA THR A 5 15.09 -38.65 -59.05
C THR A 5 15.55 -37.42 -58.26
N ASP A 6 15.01 -36.24 -58.57
CA ASP A 6 15.35 -34.97 -57.91
C ASP A 6 14.47 -34.65 -56.70
N LEU A 7 13.51 -35.54 -56.38
CA LEU A 7 12.62 -35.42 -55.21
C LEU A 7 12.85 -36.51 -54.16
N GLY A 8 14.02 -37.17 -54.18
CA GLY A 8 14.44 -38.07 -53.09
C GLY A 8 13.57 -39.31 -52.91
N TYR A 9 12.92 -39.80 -53.97
CA TYR A 9 12.07 -40.99 -53.90
C TYR A 9 12.91 -42.26 -53.85
N ASN A 10 13.06 -42.85 -52.66
CA ASN A 10 13.64 -44.18 -52.47
C ASN A 10 12.51 -45.23 -52.44
N PRO A 11 12.46 -46.17 -53.40
CA PRO A 11 11.39 -47.18 -53.50
C PRO A 11 11.44 -48.25 -52.38
N LEU A 12 12.36 -48.17 -51.43
CA LEU A 12 12.47 -49.10 -50.29
C LEU A 12 11.67 -48.70 -49.04
N LEU A 13 10.96 -47.56 -49.04
CA LEU A 13 10.13 -47.12 -47.91
C LEU A 13 8.63 -47.30 -48.17
N THR A 14 8.19 -48.53 -48.42
CA THR A 14 6.76 -48.91 -48.46
C THR A 14 6.27 -49.41 -47.10
N ARG A 15 6.24 -48.56 -46.07
CA ARG A 15 5.54 -48.90 -44.82
C ARG A 15 4.68 -47.76 -44.25
N SER A 16 3.38 -47.92 -44.51
CA SER A 16 2.14 -47.45 -43.87
C SER A 16 1.99 -45.97 -43.41
N ILE A 17 1.09 -45.26 -44.09
CA ILE A 17 0.45 -43.99 -43.71
C ILE A 17 -0.76 -44.28 -42.80
N LEU A 18 -0.53 -44.60 -41.54
CA LEU A 18 -1.54 -44.34 -40.52
C LEU A 18 -0.96 -43.27 -39.60
N PRO A 19 -1.68 -42.16 -39.34
CA PRO A 19 -1.28 -41.27 -38.28
C PRO A 19 -1.48 -42.05 -36.98
N GLN A 20 -0.39 -42.59 -36.43
CA GLN A 20 -0.40 -42.90 -35.01
C GLN A 20 -0.72 -41.58 -34.30
N PRO A 21 -1.68 -41.54 -33.37
CA PRO A 21 -1.73 -40.43 -32.45
C PRO A 21 -0.38 -40.44 -31.74
N VAL A 22 0.50 -39.52 -32.14
CA VAL A 22 1.63 -39.18 -31.29
C VAL A 22 0.99 -38.50 -30.10
N ASP A 23 0.67 -39.30 -29.08
CA ASP A 23 0.53 -38.80 -27.73
C ASP A 23 1.81 -38.04 -27.48
N PHE A 24 1.73 -36.72 -27.61
CA PHE A 24 2.79 -35.80 -27.25
C PHE A 24 2.82 -35.77 -25.72
N THR A 25 3.15 -36.92 -25.13
CA THR A 25 3.45 -37.04 -23.72
C THR A 25 4.83 -36.46 -23.56
N LEU A 26 4.88 -35.13 -23.40
CA LEU A 26 6.11 -34.46 -23.00
C LEU A 26 6.53 -35.10 -21.68
N THR A 27 7.70 -35.72 -21.67
CA THR A 27 8.29 -36.21 -20.43
C THR A 27 8.57 -35.01 -19.52
N SER A 28 8.76 -35.24 -18.22
CA SER A 28 9.21 -34.17 -17.32
C SER A 28 10.53 -33.54 -17.78
N ALA A 29 11.35 -34.27 -18.56
CA ALA A 29 12.56 -33.76 -19.19
C ALA A 29 12.25 -32.88 -20.43
N ASP A 30 11.26 -33.24 -21.25
CA ASP A 30 10.86 -32.44 -22.41
C ASP A 30 10.19 -31.13 -21.97
N VAL A 31 9.35 -31.16 -20.92
CA VAL A 31 8.75 -29.94 -20.34
C VAL A 31 9.82 -28.99 -19.81
N LYS A 32 10.89 -29.51 -19.20
CA LYS A 32 12.04 -28.73 -18.74
C LYS A 32 12.81 -28.06 -19.88
N ASN A 33 12.79 -28.64 -21.08
CA ASN A 33 13.45 -28.08 -22.27
C ASN A 33 12.53 -27.13 -23.06
N VAL A 34 11.21 -27.31 -22.98
CA VAL A 34 10.20 -26.44 -23.60
C VAL A 34 10.05 -25.13 -22.84
N LEU A 35 10.20 -25.16 -21.51
CA LEU A 35 10.32 -23.97 -20.69
C LEU A 35 11.80 -23.61 -20.60
N PRO A 36 12.33 -22.68 -21.43
CA PRO A 36 13.71 -22.23 -21.29
C PRO A 36 13.95 -21.87 -19.83
N SER A 37 15.07 -22.29 -19.24
CA SER A 37 15.43 -21.89 -17.87
C SER A 37 15.34 -20.36 -17.77
N GLY A 38 14.39 -19.84 -16.97
CA GLY A 38 14.03 -18.42 -16.94
C GLY A 38 12.75 -18.02 -17.70
N SER A 39 11.95 -18.97 -18.19
CA SER A 39 10.68 -18.73 -18.93
C SER A 39 9.63 -17.98 -18.10
N VAL A 40 9.68 -18.13 -16.78
CA VAL A 40 9.13 -17.16 -15.84
C VAL A 40 10.28 -16.24 -15.48
N ASP A 41 10.35 -15.09 -16.15
CA ASP A 41 11.23 -14.02 -15.71
C ASP A 41 10.84 -13.70 -14.27
N SER A 42 11.74 -13.96 -13.33
CA SER A 42 11.53 -13.65 -11.92
C SER A 42 11.21 -12.16 -11.72
N ALA A 43 11.59 -11.30 -12.67
CA ALA A 43 11.15 -9.92 -12.69
C ALA A 43 9.61 -9.81 -12.77
N ARG A 44 8.94 -10.58 -13.63
CA ARG A 44 7.49 -10.45 -13.87
C ARG A 44 6.61 -11.03 -12.75
N VAL A 45 7.14 -11.94 -11.94
CA VAL A 45 6.42 -12.53 -10.80
C VAL A 45 6.70 -11.76 -9.49
N GLY A 46 7.77 -10.94 -9.44
CA GLY A 46 8.18 -10.16 -8.27
C GLY A 46 7.92 -8.64 -8.35
N ASP A 47 7.38 -8.12 -9.45
CA ASP A 47 7.27 -6.66 -9.72
C ASP A 47 6.39 -5.88 -8.72
N TYR A 48 5.61 -6.55 -7.88
CA TYR A 48 5.03 -5.91 -6.71
C TYR A 48 6.07 -5.87 -5.60
N SER A 49 6.92 -4.84 -5.62
CA SER A 49 7.94 -4.54 -4.61
C SER A 49 7.30 -4.29 -3.24
N ARG A 50 6.92 -5.38 -2.57
CA ARG A 50 6.60 -5.38 -1.15
C ARG A 50 7.94 -5.33 -0.44
N PHE A 51 8.17 -4.23 0.26
CA PHE A 51 9.35 -4.07 1.10
C PHE A 51 8.92 -3.75 2.53
N THR A 52 9.79 -4.10 3.47
CA THR A 52 9.72 -3.66 4.85
C THR A 52 10.98 -2.86 5.15
N THR A 53 10.86 -1.92 6.08
CA THR A 53 11.98 -1.07 6.50
C THR A 53 11.85 -0.80 7.99
N ASP A 54 13.00 -0.66 8.66
CA ASP A 54 13.10 -0.20 10.05
C ASP A 54 13.46 1.29 10.13
N ILE A 55 13.54 1.98 8.98
CA ILE A 55 13.77 3.43 8.90
C ILE A 55 12.55 4.16 9.47
N VAL A 56 12.76 4.94 10.52
CA VAL A 56 11.74 5.76 11.14
C VAL A 56 11.82 7.16 10.57
N PHE A 57 10.68 7.69 10.11
CA PHE A 57 10.55 9.08 9.68
C PHE A 57 10.00 9.95 10.81
N SER A 58 10.48 11.18 10.88
CA SER A 58 10.04 12.19 11.85
C SER A 58 10.07 13.58 11.24
N ALA A 59 9.18 14.46 11.66
CA ALA A 59 9.21 15.87 11.30
C ALA A 59 9.78 16.69 12.45
N THR A 60 10.68 17.64 12.15
CA THR A 60 11.26 18.55 13.17
C THR A 60 10.55 19.90 13.23
N ASP A 61 9.99 20.33 12.10
CA ASP A 61 9.29 21.60 11.92
C ASP A 61 8.27 21.47 10.78
N ASN A 62 7.71 22.58 10.33
CA ASN A 62 6.65 22.61 9.33
C ASN A 62 7.12 22.33 7.89
N ASP A 63 8.43 22.29 7.63
CA ASP A 63 8.99 22.08 6.30
C ASP A 63 10.24 21.20 6.24
N THR A 64 10.53 20.40 7.27
CA THR A 64 11.67 19.46 7.28
C THR A 64 11.24 18.08 7.78
N ALA A 65 11.44 17.07 6.93
CA ALA A 65 11.30 15.66 7.29
C ALA A 65 12.68 14.99 7.39
N ALA A 66 12.90 14.28 8.48
CA ALA A 66 14.12 13.53 8.78
C ALA A 66 13.84 12.02 8.87
N TRP A 67 14.89 11.21 8.71
CA TRP A 67 14.82 9.77 8.87
C TRP A 67 16.06 9.22 9.60
N THR A 68 15.85 8.12 10.33
CA THR A 68 16.91 7.40 11.03
C THR A 68 17.74 6.53 10.08
N THR A 69 18.87 6.03 10.57
CA THR A 69 19.57 4.93 9.91
C THR A 69 18.72 3.67 9.91
N GLY A 70 18.88 2.81 8.91
CA GLY A 70 18.15 1.55 8.83
C GLY A 70 18.46 0.75 7.56
N THR A 71 17.65 -0.24 7.25
CA THR A 71 17.76 -1.10 6.07
C THR A 71 16.40 -1.34 5.44
N ILE A 72 16.39 -1.66 4.14
CA ILE A 72 15.17 -2.04 3.42
C ILE A 72 15.30 -3.49 3.02
N SER A 73 14.30 -4.30 3.35
CA SER A 73 14.20 -5.70 2.95
C SER A 73 13.13 -5.86 1.89
N PHE A 74 13.50 -6.40 0.73
CA PHE A 74 12.61 -6.61 -0.41
C PHE A 74 12.02 -8.02 -0.38
N ALA A 75 10.86 -8.19 -1.03
CA ALA A 75 10.21 -9.49 -1.18
C ALA A 75 11.07 -10.56 -1.89
N THR A 76 12.12 -10.15 -2.60
CA THR A 76 13.12 -11.03 -3.22
C THR A 76 14.06 -11.69 -2.20
N GLY A 77 14.01 -11.27 -0.92
CA GLY A 77 14.92 -11.70 0.13
C GLY A 77 16.21 -10.88 0.21
N GLU A 78 16.39 -9.90 -0.68
CA GLU A 78 17.52 -8.98 -0.64
C GLU A 78 17.29 -7.88 0.42
N THR A 79 18.34 -7.58 1.18
CA THR A 79 18.37 -6.45 2.12
C THR A 79 19.42 -5.45 1.68
N THR A 80 19.07 -4.15 1.69
CA THR A 80 20.02 -3.09 1.34
C THR A 80 21.17 -3.03 2.35
N PRO A 81 22.32 -2.45 1.96
CA PRO A 81 23.28 -1.93 2.93
C PRO A 81 22.60 -0.92 3.88
N THR A 82 23.23 -0.65 5.03
CA THR A 82 22.75 0.35 5.98
C THR A 82 22.62 1.70 5.28
N ILE A 83 21.41 2.25 5.33
CA ILE A 83 21.07 3.56 4.84
C ILE A 83 21.36 4.57 5.95
N ALA A 84 22.09 5.64 5.60
CA ALA A 84 22.43 6.69 6.54
C ALA A 84 21.21 7.57 6.90
N ALA A 85 21.19 8.05 8.14
CA ALA A 85 20.24 9.06 8.58
C ALA A 85 20.47 10.38 7.84
N SER A 86 19.40 11.05 7.46
CA SER A 86 19.45 12.37 6.79
C SER A 86 18.06 13.04 6.85
N ASN A 87 17.88 14.13 6.11
CA ASN A 87 16.63 14.87 6.02
C ASN A 87 16.42 15.43 4.60
N THR A 88 15.22 15.97 4.36
CA THR A 88 14.86 16.56 3.06
C THR A 88 15.44 17.95 2.82
N GLY A 89 15.99 18.60 3.86
CA GLY A 89 16.07 20.06 3.92
C GLY A 89 14.68 20.70 3.85
N ASN A 90 14.65 22.00 3.55
CA ASN A 90 13.42 22.78 3.48
C ASN A 90 12.56 22.35 2.29
N ILE A 91 11.36 21.85 2.59
CA ILE A 91 10.37 21.39 1.63
C ILE A 91 9.68 22.63 1.03
N THR A 92 9.88 22.84 -0.26
CA THR A 92 9.21 23.93 -1.02
C THR A 92 8.05 23.43 -1.88
N ALA A 93 8.05 22.14 -2.21
CA ALA A 93 7.01 21.43 -2.95
C ALA A 93 6.93 19.98 -2.44
N THR A 94 5.83 19.28 -2.74
CA THR A 94 5.69 17.85 -2.43
C THR A 94 6.93 17.08 -2.88
N THR A 95 7.59 16.43 -1.93
CA THR A 95 8.88 15.78 -2.11
C THR A 95 8.72 14.28 -1.89
N PHE A 96 9.25 13.50 -2.81
CA PHE A 96 9.23 12.05 -2.82
C PHE A 96 10.60 11.54 -2.33
N VAL A 97 10.59 10.79 -1.23
CA VAL A 97 11.77 10.14 -0.68
C VAL A 97 11.80 8.70 -1.16
N TYR A 98 12.88 8.29 -1.81
CA TYR A 98 12.99 6.97 -2.45
C TYR A 98 14.38 6.36 -2.27
N TYR A 99 14.43 5.03 -2.31
CA TYR A 99 15.67 4.28 -2.44
C TYR A 99 16.03 4.14 -3.92
N ASP A 100 17.31 4.33 -4.26
CA ASP A 100 17.87 4.08 -5.59
C ASP A 100 18.96 3.02 -5.49
N GLY A 101 18.75 1.86 -6.12
CA GLY A 101 19.70 0.75 -6.12
C GLY A 101 21.05 1.09 -6.75
N THR A 102 21.15 2.18 -7.52
CA THR A 102 22.43 2.68 -8.06
C THR A 102 23.20 3.55 -7.09
N GLN A 103 22.53 4.10 -6.07
CA GLN A 103 23.09 4.99 -5.04
C GLN A 103 22.84 4.39 -3.65
N THR A 104 23.48 3.26 -3.39
CA THR A 104 23.32 2.51 -2.15
C THR A 104 23.78 3.31 -0.92
N GLY A 105 23.12 3.09 0.23
CA GLY A 105 23.51 3.69 1.52
C GLY A 105 22.89 5.05 1.81
N SER A 106 22.03 5.57 0.93
CA SER A 106 21.30 6.82 1.18
C SER A 106 19.90 6.80 0.53
N LEU A 107 18.97 7.55 1.13
CA LEU A 107 17.70 7.88 0.47
C LEU A 107 17.87 9.12 -0.39
N GLN A 108 17.21 9.11 -1.54
CA GLN A 108 17.18 10.19 -2.50
C GLN A 108 15.87 10.96 -2.39
N THR A 109 15.90 12.24 -2.75
CA THR A 109 14.71 13.11 -2.76
C THR A 109 14.46 13.66 -4.16
N THR A 110 13.20 13.87 -4.51
CA THR A 110 12.82 14.51 -5.77
C THR A 110 11.44 15.14 -5.67
N THR A 111 11.13 16.15 -6.49
CA THR A 111 9.78 16.73 -6.59
C THR A 111 8.95 16.08 -7.70
N THR A 112 9.50 15.10 -8.42
CA THR A 112 8.83 14.44 -9.55
C THR A 112 8.54 12.97 -9.22
N ALA A 113 7.26 12.62 -9.07
CA ALA A 113 6.82 11.27 -8.69
C ALA A 113 7.38 10.16 -9.60
N SER A 114 7.39 10.37 -10.92
CA SER A 114 7.90 9.38 -11.90
C SER A 114 9.40 9.12 -11.82
N LYS A 115 10.16 9.99 -11.13
CA LYS A 115 11.59 9.79 -10.85
C LYS A 115 11.82 8.98 -9.56
N ALA A 116 10.83 8.87 -8.68
CA ALA A 116 10.94 8.15 -7.43
C ALA A 116 10.61 6.65 -7.54
N ILE A 117 10.04 6.22 -8.67
CA ILE A 117 9.60 4.84 -8.92
C ILE A 117 10.23 4.32 -10.21
N GLY A 118 10.65 3.06 -10.23
CA GLY A 118 11.15 2.39 -11.43
C GLY A 118 11.86 1.08 -11.11
N LYS A 119 12.48 0.46 -12.12
CA LYS A 119 13.11 -0.87 -12.02
C LYS A 119 14.12 -1.03 -10.87
N GLN A 120 14.76 0.05 -10.43
CA GLN A 120 15.71 0.05 -9.31
C GLN A 120 15.38 1.12 -8.26
N ARG A 121 14.17 1.71 -8.33
CA ARG A 121 13.78 2.83 -7.48
C ARG A 121 12.48 2.50 -6.77
N THR A 122 12.54 2.59 -5.45
CA THR A 122 11.41 2.25 -4.58
C THR A 122 11.04 3.48 -3.77
N LEU A 123 9.80 3.96 -3.94
CA LEU A 123 9.25 5.06 -3.16
C LEU A 123 9.05 4.62 -1.71
N ILE A 124 9.59 5.40 -0.76
CA ILE A 124 9.57 5.09 0.68
C ILE A 124 8.65 6.05 1.44
N ALA A 125 8.62 7.33 1.08
CA ALA A 125 7.74 8.31 1.71
C ALA A 125 7.39 9.46 0.77
N ILE A 126 6.24 10.09 1.01
CA ILE A 126 5.85 11.37 0.43
C ILE A 126 5.82 12.39 1.55
N VAL A 127 6.48 13.53 1.37
CA VAL A 127 6.53 14.59 2.36
C VAL A 127 6.05 15.92 1.80
N GLU A 128 5.33 16.68 2.62
CA GLU A 128 4.72 17.94 2.22
C GLU A 128 4.87 19.00 3.31
N LYS A 129 5.19 20.22 2.89
CA LYS A 129 5.19 21.39 3.76
C LYS A 129 3.79 21.67 4.31
N VAL A 130 3.74 22.11 5.55
CA VAL A 130 2.55 22.71 6.15
C VAL A 130 2.75 24.23 6.24
N THR A 131 1.78 25.00 5.76
CA THR A 131 1.85 26.48 5.75
C THR A 131 1.85 27.07 7.16
N ASP A 132 1.17 26.41 8.10
CA ASP A 132 1.14 26.77 9.51
C ASP A 132 2.45 26.33 10.19
N THR A 133 3.28 27.30 10.57
CA THR A 133 4.60 27.06 11.18
C THR A 133 4.55 26.49 12.59
N SER A 134 3.36 26.45 13.22
CA SER A 134 3.18 25.81 14.52
C SER A 134 3.00 24.29 14.42
N LYS A 135 2.81 23.77 13.20
CA LYS A 135 2.57 22.35 12.92
C LYS A 135 3.80 21.70 12.32
N LEU A 136 3.85 20.38 12.43
CA LEU A 136 4.88 19.58 11.78
C LEU A 136 4.55 19.33 10.30
N CYS A 137 5.56 19.14 9.47
CA CYS A 137 5.37 18.76 8.07
C CYS A 137 4.63 17.41 7.96
N LYS A 138 3.92 17.21 6.85
CA LYS A 138 3.22 15.94 6.60
C LYS A 138 4.20 14.92 6.08
N ILE A 139 4.18 13.73 6.66
CA ILE A 139 4.95 12.57 6.20
C ILE A 139 3.97 11.43 5.98
N THR A 140 3.98 10.87 4.78
CA THR A 140 3.21 9.70 4.39
C THR A 140 4.19 8.58 4.05
N PRO A 141 4.61 7.76 5.02
CA PRO A 141 5.41 6.58 4.76
C PRO A 141 4.64 5.58 3.89
N ILE A 142 5.34 4.88 3.02
CA ILE A 142 4.81 3.83 2.17
C ILE A 142 5.61 2.58 2.50
N PHE A 143 4.95 1.56 3.03
CA PHE A 143 5.58 0.27 3.34
C PHE A 143 4.54 -0.85 3.25
N ALA A 144 5.01 -2.10 3.09
CA ALA A 144 4.15 -3.23 2.75
C ALA A 144 3.19 -3.68 3.88
N THR A 145 3.35 -3.19 5.11
CA THR A 145 2.56 -3.63 6.27
C THR A 145 1.25 -2.85 6.47
N GLY A 146 0.88 -1.97 5.53
CA GLY A 146 -0.32 -1.13 5.62
C GLY A 146 -0.11 0.10 6.52
N LEU A 147 -1.16 0.89 6.74
CA LEU A 147 -1.09 2.07 7.60
C LEU A 147 -1.11 1.64 9.08
N VAL A 148 0.06 1.63 9.71
CA VAL A 148 0.17 1.47 11.17
C VAL A 148 0.16 2.86 11.80
N VAL A 149 -0.98 3.26 12.37
CA VAL A 149 -1.06 4.47 13.20
C VAL A 149 -1.06 4.02 14.66
N SER A 150 0.10 4.07 15.32
CA SER A 150 0.24 3.67 16.73
C SER A 150 -0.32 4.72 17.71
N ASP A 151 -0.43 5.98 17.28
CA ASP A 151 -0.73 7.12 18.15
C ASP A 151 -1.73 8.06 17.49
N LEU A 152 -2.92 7.55 17.15
CA LEU A 152 -4.01 8.40 16.67
C LEU A 152 -4.75 9.02 17.87
N THR A 153 -4.43 10.26 18.18
CA THR A 153 -5.11 11.09 19.18
C THR A 153 -6.35 11.76 18.58
N ALA A 154 -7.26 12.25 19.44
CA ALA A 154 -8.48 12.93 19.00
C ALA A 154 -8.20 14.15 18.09
N ASP A 155 -7.09 14.85 18.33
CA ASP A 155 -6.67 16.03 17.54
C ASP A 155 -6.27 15.68 16.11
N GLN A 156 -5.96 14.40 15.84
CA GLN A 156 -5.56 13.91 14.52
C GLN A 156 -6.75 13.37 13.71
N ILE A 157 -7.95 13.30 14.30
CA ILE A 157 -9.17 12.82 13.62
C ILE A 157 -10.08 14.02 13.29
N SER A 158 -10.24 14.30 12.00
CA SER A 158 -11.31 15.19 11.54
C SER A 158 -12.64 14.44 11.58
N VAL A 159 -13.37 14.56 12.69
CA VAL A 159 -14.63 13.84 12.93
C VAL A 159 -15.76 14.21 11.95
N ASN A 160 -15.63 15.33 11.23
CA ASN A 160 -16.59 15.77 10.22
C ASN A 160 -16.75 14.81 9.03
N GLN A 161 -15.83 13.85 8.88
CA GLN A 161 -15.85 12.84 7.80
C GLN A 161 -16.25 11.44 8.29
N LEU A 162 -16.45 11.24 9.59
CA LEU A 162 -16.83 9.94 10.14
C LEU A 162 -18.36 9.83 10.15
N ASP A 163 -18.90 9.10 9.19
CA ASP A 163 -20.35 8.86 9.03
C ASP A 163 -20.93 8.00 10.16
N ALA A 164 -20.13 7.11 10.75
CA ALA A 164 -20.52 6.31 11.90
C ALA A 164 -19.38 6.26 12.92
N VAL A 165 -19.61 6.81 14.12
CA VAL A 165 -18.67 6.71 15.23
C VAL A 165 -19.25 5.75 16.28
N ALA A 166 -18.71 4.54 16.35
CA ALA A 166 -18.94 3.64 17.48
C ALA A 166 -17.87 3.91 18.53
N THR A 167 -18.18 4.69 19.57
CA THR A 167 -17.26 4.98 20.67
C THR A 167 -17.68 4.26 21.94
N ASN A 168 -16.72 3.67 22.66
CA ASN A 168 -16.89 3.27 24.06
C ASN A 168 -16.22 4.35 24.93
N THR A 169 -17.01 5.32 25.35
CA THR A 169 -16.52 6.40 26.22
C THR A 169 -16.91 6.12 27.66
N GLY A 170 -16.03 6.43 28.62
CA GLY A 170 -16.42 6.38 30.04
C GLY A 170 -17.46 7.44 30.37
N THR A 171 -17.13 8.70 30.07
CA THR A 171 -18.05 9.84 30.16
C THR A 171 -18.01 10.59 28.83
N LEU A 172 -19.17 10.81 28.23
CA LEU A 172 -19.34 11.65 27.04
C LEU A 172 -19.77 13.06 27.49
N ALA A 173 -18.84 14.01 27.48
CA ALA A 173 -19.16 15.42 27.71
C ALA A 173 -19.51 16.08 26.37
N VAL A 174 -20.71 16.64 26.27
CA VAL A 174 -21.20 17.30 25.06
C VAL A 174 -21.51 18.74 25.42
N ASP A 175 -20.85 19.66 24.71
CA ASP A 175 -20.95 21.10 24.98
C ASP A 175 -22.32 21.66 24.54
N GLU A 176 -22.86 21.16 23.42
CA GLU A 176 -24.12 21.66 22.85
C GLU A 176 -25.27 20.64 22.92
N TYR A 177 -25.39 19.72 21.95
CA TYR A 177 -26.42 18.67 21.97
C TYR A 177 -25.97 17.41 21.21
N ILE A 178 -26.52 16.26 21.61
CA ILE A 178 -26.37 15.00 20.87
C ILE A 178 -27.55 14.85 19.93
N THR A 179 -27.26 14.72 18.62
CA THR A 179 -28.26 14.27 17.64
C THR A 179 -28.03 12.80 17.37
N VAL A 180 -28.96 11.95 17.83
CA VAL A 180 -28.88 10.51 17.58
C VAL A 180 -29.57 10.23 16.26
N GLY A 181 -28.85 9.61 15.32
CA GLY A 181 -29.39 9.25 14.00
C GLY A 181 -30.47 8.17 14.13
N GLY A 182 -31.71 8.61 14.37
CA GLY A 182 -32.88 7.77 14.61
C GLY A 182 -33.72 8.32 15.76
N ASN A 183 -35.04 8.12 15.69
CA ASN A 183 -36.01 8.76 16.61
C ASN A 183 -35.81 8.43 18.10
N ASN A 184 -34.94 7.48 18.47
CA ASN A 184 -35.05 6.75 19.73
C ASN A 184 -34.55 7.49 20.98
N VAL A 185 -33.62 8.44 20.87
CA VAL A 185 -33.14 9.20 22.05
C VAL A 185 -32.83 10.65 21.65
N LYS A 186 -33.48 11.63 22.31
CA LYS A 186 -33.23 13.07 22.13
C LYS A 186 -32.86 13.69 23.48
N ILE A 187 -31.74 14.43 23.53
CA ILE A 187 -31.39 15.31 24.66
C ILE A 187 -31.74 16.74 24.26
N ASP A 188 -32.83 17.27 24.79
CA ASP A 188 -33.35 18.60 24.48
C ASP A 188 -32.80 19.60 25.50
N GLY A 189 -31.65 20.21 25.19
CA GLY A 189 -30.99 21.21 26.04
C GLY A 189 -31.80 22.50 26.22
N ALA A 190 -32.64 22.86 25.24
CA ALA A 190 -33.49 24.05 25.33
C ALA A 190 -34.65 23.86 26.32
N ASN A 191 -35.15 22.63 26.48
CA ASN A 191 -36.23 22.30 27.40
C ASN A 191 -35.79 21.49 28.63
N GLY A 192 -34.49 21.19 28.76
CA GLY A 192 -33.90 20.43 29.87
C GLY A 192 -34.41 18.99 30.01
N ARG A 193 -34.76 18.32 28.90
CA ARG A 193 -35.40 16.98 28.92
C ARG A 193 -34.60 15.94 28.14
N LEU A 194 -34.57 14.72 28.69
CA LEU A 194 -34.21 13.51 27.97
C LEU A 194 -35.49 12.81 27.51
N THR A 195 -35.66 12.63 26.21
CA THR A 195 -36.80 11.94 25.62
C THR A 195 -36.33 10.65 24.97
N VAL A 196 -36.96 9.52 25.30
CA VAL A 196 -36.75 8.24 24.63
C VAL A 196 -38.00 7.93 23.81
N ASN A 197 -37.84 7.71 22.50
CA ASN A 197 -38.93 7.29 21.62
C ASN A 197 -38.91 5.77 21.50
N ASP A 198 -39.99 5.12 21.90
CA ASP A 198 -40.13 3.65 21.82
C ASP A 198 -40.86 3.17 20.56
N GLY A 199 -40.99 4.03 19.55
CA GLY A 199 -41.60 3.75 18.26
C GLY A 199 -42.94 4.45 18.01
N SER A 200 -43.69 4.84 19.05
CA SER A 200 -44.95 5.61 18.85
C SER A 200 -45.25 6.65 19.91
N ASN A 201 -44.59 6.60 21.08
CA ASN A 201 -44.75 7.63 22.10
C ASN A 201 -43.37 8.11 22.59
N ASP A 202 -43.23 9.42 22.68
CA ASP A 202 -42.12 10.05 23.39
C ASP A 202 -42.35 9.87 24.89
N ARG A 203 -41.50 9.09 25.57
CA ARG A 203 -41.56 8.94 27.03
C ARG A 203 -40.40 9.70 27.68
N VAL A 204 -40.72 10.49 28.70
CA VAL A 204 -39.75 11.14 29.58
C VAL A 204 -39.81 10.42 30.93
N TYR A 205 -38.87 9.51 31.19
CA TYR A 205 -38.71 8.90 32.51
C TYR A 205 -37.81 9.81 33.36
N VAL A 206 -38.41 10.77 34.05
CA VAL A 206 -37.78 11.44 35.20
C VAL A 206 -38.25 10.71 36.45
N GLY A 207 -37.30 10.22 37.26
CA GLY A 207 -37.58 9.39 38.43
C GLY A 207 -38.63 9.99 39.36
N SER A 208 -39.55 9.15 39.85
CA SER A 208 -40.52 9.52 40.88
C SER A 208 -39.79 9.78 42.20
N ILE A 209 -40.13 10.88 42.87
CA ILE A 209 -39.75 11.17 44.26
C ILE A 209 -40.57 10.27 45.19
#